data_AF-A0A3B5BGI4-F1
#
_entry.id   AF-A0A3B5BGI4-F1
#
_cell.length_a   1.000
_cell.length_b   1.000
_cell.length_c   1.000
_cell.angle_alpha   90.00
_cell.angle_beta   90.00
_cell.angle_gamma   90.00
#
_symmetry.space_group_name_H-M   'P 1'
#
loop_
_entity.id
_entity.type
_entity.pdbx_description
1 polymer ?
#
loop_
_entity_poly.entity_id
_entity_poly.type
_entity_poly.pdbx_seq_one_letter_code
_entity_poly.pdbx_strand_id
1 'polypeptide(L)'
;MSYKPSQAHASSSSLPAAVAGLQQVPQLVPASPSTGGGKALPPSKMKKPPADKDSEEYRQRRERNNLAVKKSRMRSKQKAMDTQQRVNELKEENERLEAKIKLLSKELSVLKDLFLEHAHNLADNVQPPAGAEGSSPAPNSSSTNGQ
;
A
#
# COMPACT_ATOMS: atom_id res chain seq x y z
N MET A 1 27.27 -6.61 -52.25
CA MET A 1 26.29 -5.55 -51.89
C MET A 1 25.88 -5.71 -50.43
N SER A 2 26.13 -4.67 -49.65
CA SER A 2 26.04 -4.60 -48.18
C SER A 2 24.60 -4.62 -47.66
N TYR A 3 24.34 -5.32 -46.56
CA TYR A 3 23.13 -5.15 -45.76
C TYR A 3 23.41 -4.25 -44.55
N LYS A 4 22.68 -3.15 -44.46
CA LYS A 4 22.68 -2.21 -43.32
C LYS A 4 21.97 -2.83 -42.10
N PRO A 5 22.37 -2.50 -40.86
CA PRO A 5 21.61 -2.86 -39.67
C PRO A 5 20.42 -1.91 -39.48
N SER A 6 19.23 -2.47 -39.25
CA SER A 6 18.03 -1.73 -38.85
C SER A 6 18.07 -1.47 -37.36
N GLN A 7 18.15 -0.20 -36.98
CA GLN A 7 18.10 0.29 -35.60
C GLN A 7 16.64 0.61 -35.27
N ALA A 8 16.04 -0.12 -34.33
CA ALA A 8 14.69 0.18 -33.84
C ALA A 8 14.78 1.24 -32.72
N HIS A 9 14.31 2.45 -32.99
CA HIS A 9 14.08 3.47 -31.97
C HIS A 9 12.76 3.16 -31.25
N ALA A 10 12.83 2.92 -29.94
CA ALA A 10 11.66 2.87 -29.08
C ALA A 10 11.22 4.31 -28.74
N SER A 11 10.05 4.72 -29.23
CA SER A 11 9.40 5.96 -28.82
C SER A 11 8.90 5.81 -27.38
N SER A 12 9.56 6.45 -26.42
CA SER A 12 9.05 6.59 -25.06
C SER A 12 8.08 7.77 -25.01
N SER A 13 6.80 7.50 -24.74
CA SER A 13 5.82 8.54 -24.44
C SER A 13 6.08 9.12 -23.05
N SER A 14 6.51 10.38 -23.03
CA SER A 14 6.71 11.21 -21.84
C SER A 14 5.37 11.68 -21.25
N LEU A 15 5.17 11.50 -19.94
CA LEU A 15 4.16 12.22 -19.15
C LEU A 15 4.86 13.26 -18.25
N PRO A 16 4.27 14.43 -18.00
CA PRO A 16 4.95 15.57 -17.40
C PRO A 16 5.11 15.44 -15.88
N ALA A 17 6.25 15.97 -15.41
CA ALA A 17 6.60 16.11 -14.01
C ALA A 17 5.92 17.32 -13.38
N ALA A 18 5.19 17.12 -12.28
CA ALA A 18 4.99 18.11 -11.22
C ALA A 18 4.25 17.47 -10.04
N VAL A 19 5.00 17.09 -8.99
CA VAL A 19 4.70 17.40 -7.59
C VAL A 19 5.94 17.09 -6.76
N ALA A 20 6.65 18.14 -6.36
CA ALA A 20 7.67 18.08 -5.33
C ALA A 20 6.98 18.00 -3.96
N GLY A 21 7.32 17.01 -3.13
CA GLY A 21 6.88 16.96 -1.75
C GLY A 21 6.83 15.56 -1.13
N LEU A 22 7.90 15.21 -0.40
CA LEU A 22 7.92 14.28 0.74
C LEU A 22 7.37 12.85 0.55
N GLN A 23 8.26 11.90 0.23
CA GLN A 23 8.51 10.72 1.06
C GLN A 23 9.65 9.88 0.44
N GLN A 24 10.74 9.75 1.18
CA GLN A 24 11.89 8.95 0.82
C GLN A 24 11.52 7.47 0.92
N VAL A 25 11.33 6.82 -0.24
CA VAL A 25 11.20 5.36 -0.30
C VAL A 25 12.58 4.76 -0.04
N PRO A 26 12.78 3.89 0.98
CA PRO A 26 14.03 3.18 1.13
C PRO A 26 14.28 2.31 -0.11
N GLN A 27 15.39 2.56 -0.81
CA GLN A 27 15.90 1.69 -1.86
C GLN A 27 16.18 0.31 -1.27
N LEU A 28 15.31 -0.65 -1.56
CA LEU A 28 15.53 -2.05 -1.20
C LEU A 28 16.65 -2.59 -2.09
N VAL A 29 17.83 -2.75 -1.49
CA VAL A 29 18.95 -3.52 -2.04
C VAL A 29 18.45 -4.93 -2.37
N PRO A 30 18.80 -5.54 -3.53
CA PRO A 30 18.43 -6.92 -3.79
C PRO A 30 19.12 -7.82 -2.76
N ALA A 31 18.36 -8.26 -1.75
CA ALA A 31 18.77 -9.31 -0.85
C ALA A 31 18.99 -10.56 -1.72
N SER A 32 20.25 -10.87 -1.99
CA SER A 32 20.64 -12.15 -2.57
C SER A 32 20.20 -13.24 -1.60
N PRO A 33 19.38 -14.22 -2.00
CA PRO A 33 19.07 -15.36 -1.15
C PRO A 33 20.32 -16.23 -1.04
N SER A 34 21.18 -15.90 -0.08
CA SER A 34 22.25 -16.74 0.44
C SER A 34 21.66 -17.72 1.45
N THR A 35 20.80 -18.62 1.00
CA THR A 35 20.43 -19.81 1.78
C THR A 35 20.03 -20.94 0.84
N GLY A 36 20.87 -21.98 0.75
CA GLY A 36 20.48 -23.31 0.27
C GLY A 36 20.75 -23.67 -1.19
N GLY A 37 21.53 -22.88 -1.94
CA GLY A 37 21.93 -23.21 -3.30
C GLY A 37 23.12 -24.17 -3.35
N GLY A 38 22.88 -25.46 -3.11
CA GLY A 38 23.85 -26.49 -3.48
C GLY A 38 24.26 -26.27 -4.93
N LYS A 39 25.52 -25.91 -5.18
CA LYS A 39 26.05 -25.76 -6.53
C LYS A 39 26.05 -27.15 -7.16
N ALA A 40 24.95 -27.53 -7.79
CA ALA A 40 24.94 -28.64 -8.73
C ALA A 40 25.94 -28.24 -9.83
N LEU A 41 27.11 -28.86 -9.79
CA LEU A 41 28.09 -28.79 -10.86
C LEU A 41 27.36 -29.04 -12.18
N PRO A 42 27.60 -28.23 -13.23
CA PRO A 42 26.99 -28.50 -14.52
C PRO A 42 27.38 -29.92 -14.92
N PRO A 43 26.42 -30.78 -15.36
CA PRO A 43 26.78 -32.10 -15.82
C PRO A 43 27.85 -31.94 -16.89
N SER A 44 29.00 -32.57 -16.64
CA SER A 44 30.14 -32.62 -17.56
C SER A 44 29.60 -32.76 -18.98
N LYS A 45 29.97 -31.83 -19.86
CA LYS A 45 29.61 -31.80 -21.27
C LYS A 45 30.25 -33.01 -21.98
N MET A 46 29.77 -34.21 -21.70
CA MET A 46 29.87 -35.31 -22.63
C MET A 46 29.09 -34.86 -23.86
N LYS A 47 29.82 -34.55 -24.93
CA LYS A 47 29.27 -34.20 -26.23
C LYS A 47 28.37 -35.36 -26.65
N LYS A 48 27.07 -35.26 -26.36
CA LYS A 48 26.09 -36.16 -26.94
C LYS A 48 26.19 -35.96 -28.46
N PRO A 49 26.29 -37.03 -29.26
CA PRO A 49 26.27 -36.92 -30.71
C PRO A 49 25.03 -36.11 -31.12
N PRO A 50 25.09 -35.37 -32.24
CA PRO A 50 23.95 -34.60 -32.73
C PRO A 50 22.74 -35.53 -32.79
N ALA A 51 21.74 -35.26 -31.96
CA ALA A 51 20.55 -36.08 -31.89
C ALA A 51 19.88 -36.03 -33.26
N ASP A 52 19.68 -37.21 -33.84
CA ASP A 52 19.01 -37.34 -35.13
C ASP A 52 17.58 -36.81 -34.98
N LYS A 53 17.25 -35.78 -35.76
CA LYS A 53 16.00 -35.00 -35.61
C LYS A 53 14.76 -35.82 -35.96
N ASP A 54 14.94 -36.91 -36.70
CA ASP A 54 13.87 -37.82 -37.09
C ASP A 54 13.79 -39.06 -36.19
N SER A 55 14.62 -39.15 -35.15
CA SER A 55 14.51 -40.23 -34.17
C SER A 55 13.23 -40.11 -33.34
N GLU A 56 12.62 -41.26 -33.06
CA GLU A 56 11.46 -41.36 -32.16
C GLU A 56 11.75 -40.82 -30.76
N GLU A 57 13.00 -40.97 -30.27
CA GLU A 57 13.42 -40.39 -29.00
C GLU A 57 13.37 -38.85 -29.02
N TYR A 58 13.82 -38.22 -30.12
CA TYR A 58 13.73 -36.77 -30.28
C TYR A 58 12.27 -36.31 -30.31
N ARG A 59 11.40 -36.99 -31.07
CA ARG A 59 9.95 -36.71 -31.14
C ARG A 59 9.30 -36.71 -29.75
N GLN A 60 9.47 -37.79 -28.98
CA GLN A 60 8.91 -37.90 -27.64
C GLN A 60 9.43 -36.81 -26.69
N ARG A 61 10.72 -36.44 -26.78
CA ARG A 61 11.29 -35.33 -25.99
C ARG A 61 10.66 -33.99 -26.36
N ARG A 62 10.43 -33.73 -27.65
CA ARG A 62 9.78 -32.50 -28.14
C ARG A 62 8.33 -32.42 -27.72
N GLU A 63 7.58 -33.51 -27.83
CA GLU A 63 6.19 -33.57 -27.38
C GLU A 63 6.07 -33.27 -25.89
N ARG A 64 6.90 -33.91 -25.05
CA ARG A 64 6.95 -33.61 -23.61
C ARG A 64 7.30 -32.15 -23.34
N ASN A 65 8.26 -31.57 -24.07
CA ASN A 65 8.60 -30.16 -23.90
C ASN A 65 7.46 -29.23 -24.32
N ASN A 66 6.79 -29.51 -25.44
CA ASN A 66 5.63 -28.73 -25.90
C ASN A 66 4.52 -28.73 -24.85
N LEU A 67 4.22 -29.90 -24.26
CA LEU A 67 3.25 -30.02 -23.15
C LEU A 67 3.69 -29.22 -21.92
N ALA A 68 4.97 -29.33 -21.53
CA ALA A 68 5.51 -28.59 -20.39
C ALA A 68 5.43 -27.06 -20.59
N VAL A 69 5.76 -26.58 -21.79
CA VAL A 69 5.66 -25.16 -22.15
C VAL A 69 4.20 -24.70 -22.10
N LYS A 70 3.27 -25.46 -22.69
CA LYS A 70 1.84 -25.14 -22.64
C LYS A 70 1.35 -25.06 -21.20
N LYS A 71 1.71 -26.03 -20.35
CA LYS A 71 1.39 -26.04 -18.92
C LYS A 71 1.97 -24.83 -18.18
N SER A 72 3.24 -24.50 -18.44
CA SER A 72 3.91 -23.34 -17.82
C SER A 72 3.24 -22.02 -18.20
N ARG A 73 2.89 -21.84 -19.47
CA ARG A 73 2.18 -20.64 -19.96
C ARG A 73 0.80 -20.54 -19.32
N MET A 74 0.04 -21.63 -19.31
CA MET A 74 -1.28 -21.67 -18.67
C MET A 74 -1.21 -21.33 -17.18
N ARG A 75 -0.25 -21.90 -16.45
CA ARG A 75 -0.05 -21.59 -15.03
C ARG A 75 0.27 -20.11 -14.79
N SER A 76 1.10 -19.53 -15.65
CA SER A 76 1.46 -18.10 -15.54
C SER A 76 0.26 -17.20 -15.82
N LYS A 77 -0.53 -17.55 -16.85
CA LYS A 77 -1.78 -16.85 -17.17
C LYS A 77 -2.79 -16.95 -16.03
N GLN A 78 -2.98 -18.15 -15.48
CA GLN A 78 -3.89 -18.37 -14.35
C GLN A 78 -3.47 -17.55 -13.14
N LYS A 79 -2.18 -17.58 -12.77
CA LYS A 79 -1.66 -16.78 -11.65
C LYS A 79 -1.91 -15.28 -11.83
N ALA A 80 -1.76 -14.76 -13.06
CA ALA A 80 -2.05 -13.36 -13.34
C ALA A 80 -3.55 -13.05 -13.16
N MET A 81 -4.43 -13.94 -13.63
CA MET A 81 -5.87 -13.81 -13.44
C MET A 81 -6.28 -13.89 -11.97
N ASP A 82 -5.78 -14.87 -11.22
CA ASP A 82 -6.06 -15.03 -9.79
C ASP A 82 -5.60 -13.80 -9.00
N THR A 83 -4.44 -13.24 -9.35
CA THR A 83 -3.93 -12.03 -8.72
C THR A 83 -4.84 -10.83 -9.00
N GLN A 84 -5.30 -10.68 -10.25
CA GLN A 84 -6.22 -9.60 -10.61
C GLN A 84 -7.56 -9.75 -9.88
N GLN A 85 -8.09 -10.97 -9.81
CA GLN A 85 -9.31 -11.25 -9.06
C GLN A 85 -9.12 -10.89 -7.58
N ARG A 86 -8.00 -11.31 -6.97
CA ARG A 86 -7.72 -10.99 -5.56
C ARG A 86 -7.62 -9.50 -5.31
N VAL A 87 -7.04 -8.73 -6.23
CA VAL A 87 -7.00 -7.26 -6.14
C VAL A 87 -8.40 -6.67 -6.17
N ASN A 88 -9.29 -7.19 -7.03
CA ASN A 88 -10.66 -6.71 -7.09
C ASN A 88 -11.43 -7.03 -5.80
N GLU A 89 -11.32 -8.26 -5.29
CA GLU A 89 -11.93 -8.66 -4.00
C GLU A 89 -11.47 -7.76 -2.86
N LEU A 90 -10.17 -7.45 -2.78
CA LEU A 90 -9.62 -6.58 -1.74
C LEU A 90 -10.10 -5.14 -1.87
N LYS A 91 -10.31 -4.64 -3.09
CA LYS A 91 -10.87 -3.30 -3.32
C LYS A 91 -12.32 -3.22 -2.83
N GLU A 92 -13.15 -4.18 -3.20
CA GLU A 92 -14.54 -4.25 -2.76
C GLU A 92 -14.63 -4.38 -1.22
N GLU A 93 -13.78 -5.23 -0.63
CA GLU A 93 -13.73 -5.36 0.83
C GLU A 93 -13.28 -4.06 1.51
N ASN A 94 -12.28 -3.37 0.94
CA ASN A 94 -11.82 -2.10 1.50
C ASN A 94 -12.91 -1.02 1.43
N GLU A 95 -13.58 -0.86 0.29
CA GLU A 95 -14.71 0.08 0.14
C GLU A 95 -15.82 -0.21 1.17
N ARG A 96 -16.16 -1.48 1.37
CA ARG A 96 -17.14 -1.89 2.38
C ARG A 96 -16.70 -1.55 3.80
N LEU A 97 -15.42 -1.75 4.13
CA LEU A 97 -14.86 -1.41 5.44
C LEU A 97 -14.82 0.09 5.66
N GLU A 98 -14.41 0.87 4.66
CA GLU A 98 -14.42 2.34 4.69
C GLU A 98 -15.84 2.88 4.92
N ALA A 99 -16.85 2.33 4.24
CA ALA A 99 -18.25 2.69 4.47
C ALA A 99 -18.69 2.39 5.92
N LYS A 100 -18.28 1.24 6.47
CA LYS A 100 -18.57 0.87 7.86
C LYS A 100 -17.92 1.81 8.86
N ILE A 101 -16.64 2.17 8.64
CA ILE A 101 -15.92 3.14 9.47
C ILE A 101 -16.64 4.49 9.44
N LYS A 102 -17.03 4.95 8.26
CA LYS A 102 -17.74 6.23 8.09
C LYS A 102 -19.09 6.24 8.83
N LEU A 103 -19.85 5.15 8.75
CA LEU A 103 -21.13 5.01 9.47
C LEU A 103 -20.92 5.10 10.98
N LEU A 104 -20.04 4.25 11.53
CA LEU A 104 -19.76 4.21 12.97
C LEU A 104 -19.22 5.55 13.47
N SER A 105 -18.36 6.22 12.68
CA SER A 105 -17.84 7.55 13.03
C SER A 105 -18.96 8.59 13.12
N LYS A 106 -19.95 8.52 12.23
CA LYS A 106 -21.12 9.40 12.28
C LYS A 106 -21.99 9.10 13.50
N GLU A 107 -22.26 7.83 13.80
CA GLU A 107 -23.01 7.43 14.99
C GLU A 107 -22.35 7.91 16.28
N LEU A 108 -21.02 7.78 16.38
CA LEU A 108 -20.26 8.30 17.52
C LEU A 108 -20.31 9.82 17.62
N SER A 109 -20.24 10.55 16.49
CA SER A 109 -20.38 12.01 16.49
C SER A 109 -21.74 12.42 17.02
N VAL A 110 -22.82 11.81 16.51
CA VAL A 110 -24.19 12.12 16.95
C VAL A 110 -24.35 11.87 18.46
N LEU A 111 -23.86 10.74 18.96
CA LEU A 111 -23.89 10.45 20.39
C LEU A 111 -23.10 11.49 21.19
N LYS A 112 -21.89 11.82 20.77
CA LYS A 112 -21.05 12.83 21.42
C LYS A 112 -21.73 14.20 21.46
N ASP A 113 -22.32 14.62 20.33
CA ASP A 113 -23.00 15.90 20.21
C ASP A 113 -24.22 15.95 21.14
N LEU A 114 -25.00 14.86 21.23
CA LEU A 114 -26.13 14.75 22.16
C LEU A 114 -25.69 14.83 23.64
N PHE A 115 -24.60 14.15 24.00
CA PHE A 115 -24.05 14.22 25.36
C PHE A 115 -23.56 15.63 25.71
N LEU A 116 -22.89 16.31 24.77
CA LEU A 116 -22.42 17.67 24.97
C LEU A 116 -23.57 18.66 25.07
N GLU A 117 -24.59 18.55 24.22
CA GLU A 117 -25.79 19.38 24.28
C GLU A 117 -26.48 19.24 25.64
N HIS A 118 -26.67 18.03 26.14
CA HIS A 118 -27.25 17.81 27.47
C HIS A 118 -26.38 18.37 28.60
N ALA A 119 -25.06 18.23 28.53
CA ALA A 119 -24.15 18.79 29.52
C ALA A 119 -24.16 20.33 29.53
N HIS A 120 -24.24 20.96 28.36
CA HIS A 120 -24.39 22.41 28.22
C HIS A 120 -25.73 22.90 28.79
N ASN A 121 -26.84 22.24 28.45
CA ASN A 121 -28.16 22.55 29.02
C ASN A 121 -28.20 22.38 30.55
N LEU A 122 -27.46 21.41 31.10
CA LEU A 122 -27.33 21.24 32.55
C LEU A 122 -26.52 22.36 33.21
N ALA A 123 -25.47 22.85 32.55
CA ALA A 123 -24.65 23.96 33.04
C ALA A 123 -25.40 25.31 32.98
N ASP A 124 -26.21 25.54 31.94
CA ASP A 124 -27.00 26.77 31.80
C ASP A 124 -28.18 26.83 32.78
N ASN A 125 -28.71 25.69 33.22
CA ASN A 125 -29.76 25.63 34.26
C ASN A 125 -29.21 25.75 35.70
N VAL A 126 -27.89 25.87 35.87
CA VAL A 126 -27.21 26.28 37.12
C VAL A 126 -26.80 27.74 36.97
N GLN A 127 -27.78 28.63 36.91
CA GLN A 127 -27.55 30.06 37.01
C GLN A 127 -26.91 30.35 38.39
N PRO A 128 -25.78 31.07 38.48
CA PRO A 128 -25.29 31.55 39.78
C PRO A 128 -26.36 32.50 40.35
N PRO A 129 -26.65 32.47 41.66
CA PRO A 129 -27.62 33.39 42.24
C PRO A 129 -27.14 34.82 41.99
N ALA A 130 -27.91 35.56 41.19
CA ALA A 130 -27.74 36.99 41.05
C ALA A 130 -28.01 37.65 42.41
N GLY A 131 -27.06 38.46 42.87
CA GLY A 131 -27.30 39.44 43.93
C GLY A 131 -26.73 39.13 45.31
N ALA A 132 -25.41 38.94 45.43
CA ALA A 132 -24.72 39.45 46.61
C ALA A 132 -24.45 40.94 46.36
N GLU A 133 -25.45 41.77 46.64
CA GLU A 133 -25.31 43.22 46.62
C GLU A 133 -24.22 43.68 47.60
N GLY A 134 -23.54 44.74 47.20
CA GLY A 134 -22.32 45.21 47.80
C GLY A 134 -22.46 45.64 49.26
N SER A 135 -21.39 45.38 50.00
CA SER A 135 -21.02 46.16 51.17
C SER A 135 -19.51 46.05 51.34
N SER A 136 -18.78 46.87 50.60
CA SER A 136 -17.37 47.17 50.88
C SER A 136 -17.29 48.64 51.25
N PRO A 137 -17.20 49.01 52.54
CA PRO A 137 -16.82 50.34 52.93
C PRO A 137 -15.31 50.38 53.21
N ALA A 138 -14.65 51.19 52.37
CA ALA A 138 -13.51 52.05 52.65
C ALA A 138 -12.07 51.47 52.74
N PRO A 139 -11.09 52.22 52.17
CA PRO A 139 -9.68 51.90 52.21
C PRO A 139 -9.04 52.44 53.51
N ASN A 140 -8.16 51.66 54.14
CA ASN A 140 -7.30 52.20 55.19
C ASN A 140 -5.84 52.23 54.71
N SER A 141 -5.37 53.46 54.53
CA SER A 141 -3.99 53.84 54.31
C SER A 141 -3.15 53.62 55.57
N SER A 142 -2.02 52.93 55.46
CA SER A 142 -0.84 53.25 56.27
C SER A 142 0.43 53.05 55.46
N SER A 143 1.11 54.17 55.26
CA SER A 143 2.47 54.33 54.73
C SER A 143 3.48 53.42 55.43
N THR A 144 4.53 52.98 54.72
CA THR A 144 5.91 53.44 54.96
C THR A 144 6.76 53.25 53.70
N ASN A 145 7.38 54.33 53.27
CA ASN A 145 8.24 54.47 52.09
C ASN A 145 9.71 54.38 52.51
N GLY A 146 10.55 53.84 51.62
CA GLY A 146 11.94 54.29 51.39
C GLY A 146 13.01 53.91 52.41
N GLN A 147 13.89 52.97 52.04
CA GLN A 147 15.22 53.26 51.46
C GLN A 147 15.90 51.96 51.03
#